data_AF-A0A535VJQ3-F1
#
_entry.id   AF-A0A535VJQ3-F1
#
_cell.length_a   1.000
_cell.length_b   1.000
_cell.length_c   1.000
_cell.angle_alpha   90.00
_cell.angle_beta   90.00
_cell.angle_gamma   90.00
#
_symmetry.space_group_name_H-M   'P 1'
#
loop_
_entity.id
_entity.type
_entity.pdbx_description
1 polymer ?
#
loop_
_entity_poly.entity_id
_entity_poly.type
_entity_poly.pdbx_seq_one_letter_code
_entity_poly.pdbx_strand_id
1 'polypeptide(L)'
;MAVDQSRGAIAPDYTQLTSVRVPLDQAADAFVTQDASGRTPIVVLTQRQNRISNIPFLIGVVILVGGILWGVLAGNPLLTSAAIPLSLVFFVLAIFRSFLVRIPEGAYGLLQRQGKYLRTIESGTQILPPWIVVSHLVTRRIIPFDVPVNEAPTQDNVRSSVQALVTFTISDPYRFVYSVSASDFDQVFQAACQNTMRAMVRQISSDEVNNLTRQDTAELREVLSNASEPYGVKIMKVNIIYAQPPVDFVRSQEARQLAMLQQVEQAEQQALTQRKQTDAEALARQAVIARVEREREELQLQIQQAEMRKHVTELEAEVEELRLAKLQERLQKYRQAAEWEWAGEQLGVARGLASNTHAVVQVGSGGATDIAHAFLLKDILQEKDTQDNTRTATPTRKTSPKSQQTNES
;
A
#
# COMPACT_ATOMS: atom_id res chain seq x y z
N MET A 1 37.48 -28.22 6.79
CA MET A 1 36.35 -27.27 6.84
C MET A 1 36.54 -26.41 8.07
N ALA A 2 37.32 -25.33 7.92
CA ALA A 2 37.57 -24.36 8.97
C ALA A 2 37.14 -22.99 8.42
N VAL A 3 36.36 -22.32 9.25
CA VAL A 3 35.78 -21.00 9.07
C VAL A 3 36.89 -19.98 8.84
N ASP A 4 36.83 -19.24 7.73
CA ASP A 4 37.49 -17.94 7.63
C ASP A 4 36.47 -16.89 7.20
N GLN A 5 35.90 -16.23 8.21
CA GLN A 5 35.12 -15.01 8.09
C GLN A 5 36.07 -13.84 7.86
N SER A 6 36.61 -13.71 6.65
CA SER A 6 37.17 -12.42 6.21
C SER A 6 36.04 -11.54 5.69
N ARG A 7 35.47 -10.81 6.66
CA ARG A 7 34.61 -9.64 6.53
C ARG A 7 34.82 -8.91 5.21
N GLY A 8 33.82 -8.98 4.33
CA GLY A 8 33.51 -7.87 3.44
C GLY A 8 33.24 -6.66 4.33
N ALA A 9 34.20 -5.75 4.41
CA ALA A 9 33.96 -4.42 4.94
C ALA A 9 32.99 -3.75 3.97
N ILE A 10 31.69 -3.96 4.20
CA ILE A 10 30.63 -3.12 3.67
C ILE A 10 31.04 -1.73 4.13
N ALA A 11 31.52 -0.92 3.20
CA ALA A 11 31.80 0.48 3.45
C ALA A 11 30.53 1.04 4.12
N PRO A 12 30.65 1.77 5.22
CA PRO A 12 29.47 2.38 5.80
C PRO A 12 28.78 3.22 4.73
N ASP A 13 27.53 2.85 4.40
CA ASP A 13 26.69 3.50 3.39
C ASP A 13 26.28 4.93 3.82
N TYR A 14 26.76 5.37 4.99
CA TYR A 14 26.62 6.73 5.47
C TYR A 14 27.80 7.61 5.03
N THR A 15 27.48 8.84 4.64
CA THR A 15 28.45 9.87 4.28
C THR A 15 29.28 10.27 5.50
N GLN A 16 30.33 9.51 5.81
CA GLN A 16 31.30 9.90 6.83
C GLN A 16 32.04 11.16 6.37
N LEU A 17 32.09 12.15 7.24
CA LEU A 17 32.73 13.43 6.98
C LEU A 17 34.25 13.22 7.08
N THR A 18 34.95 13.13 5.94
CA THR A 18 36.42 12.96 5.94
C THR A 18 37.13 14.31 6.02
N SER A 19 38.23 14.38 6.79
CA SER A 19 39.20 15.47 6.73
C SER A 19 40.48 15.00 6.05
N VAL A 20 40.96 15.72 5.03
CA VAL A 20 42.20 15.39 4.31
C VAL A 20 43.23 16.50 4.51
N ARG A 21 44.51 16.12 4.68
CA ARG A 21 45.62 17.07 4.73
C ARG A 21 46.18 17.26 3.32
N VAL A 22 46.02 18.45 2.76
CA VAL A 22 46.45 18.78 1.39
C VAL A 22 47.11 20.16 1.41
N PRO A 23 48.15 20.42 0.60
CA PRO A 23 48.67 21.77 0.46
C PRO A 23 47.60 22.73 -0.13
N LEU A 24 47.72 24.02 0.19
CA LEU A 24 46.68 25.03 -0.08
C LEU A 24 46.39 25.21 -1.57
N ASP A 25 47.38 25.00 -2.42
CA ASP A 25 47.28 25.05 -3.88
C ASP A 25 46.42 23.91 -4.45
N GLN A 26 46.46 22.72 -3.86
CA GLN A 26 45.68 21.55 -4.25
C GLN A 26 44.37 21.41 -3.46
N ALA A 27 44.10 22.32 -2.53
CA ALA A 27 42.90 22.25 -1.72
C ALA A 27 41.61 22.40 -2.54
N ALA A 28 41.66 23.11 -3.66
CA ALA A 28 40.52 23.20 -4.60
C ALA A 28 40.15 21.83 -5.16
N ASP A 29 41.15 21.08 -5.60
CA ASP A 29 40.99 19.75 -6.20
C ASP A 29 40.53 18.75 -5.13
N ALA A 30 41.02 18.87 -3.89
CA ALA A 30 40.60 18.03 -2.78
C ALA A 30 39.09 18.08 -2.53
N PHE A 31 38.43 19.23 -2.70
CA PHE A 31 36.98 19.36 -2.55
C PHE A 31 36.18 18.77 -3.73
N VAL A 32 36.85 18.36 -4.80
CA VAL A 32 36.24 17.84 -6.04
C VAL A 32 36.55 16.36 -6.24
N THR A 33 37.76 15.94 -5.89
CA THR A 33 38.19 14.54 -5.98
C THR A 33 37.56 13.73 -4.85
N GLN A 34 36.84 12.68 -5.21
CA GLN A 34 36.40 11.68 -4.25
C GLN A 34 37.62 10.86 -3.81
N ASP A 35 37.78 10.68 -2.49
CA ASP A 35 38.81 9.79 -1.96
C ASP A 35 38.56 8.34 -2.42
N ALA A 36 39.53 7.42 -2.23
CA ALA A 36 39.39 5.99 -2.55
C ALA A 36 38.17 5.30 -1.89
N SER A 37 37.53 5.97 -0.94
CA SER A 37 36.30 5.55 -0.25
C SER A 37 35.03 6.20 -0.80
N GLY A 38 35.09 6.96 -1.90
CA GLY A 38 33.94 7.65 -2.52
C GLY A 38 33.45 8.90 -1.78
N ARG A 39 34.25 9.45 -0.85
CA ARG A 39 33.85 10.53 0.07
C ARG A 39 34.39 11.88 -0.41
N THR A 40 33.60 12.94 -0.23
CA THR A 40 34.04 14.33 -0.45
C THR A 40 34.56 14.91 0.89
N PRO A 41 35.82 15.36 0.96
CA PRO A 41 36.33 15.93 2.20
C PRO A 41 35.73 17.31 2.45
N ILE A 42 35.30 17.55 3.69
CA ILE A 42 34.56 18.76 4.09
C ILE A 42 35.50 19.79 4.72
N VAL A 43 36.57 19.31 5.35
CA VAL A 43 37.63 20.11 5.94
C VAL A 43 38.96 19.68 5.35
N VAL A 44 39.67 20.63 4.76
CA VAL A 44 41.04 20.45 4.31
C VAL A 44 41.97 21.15 5.28
N LEU A 45 42.81 20.36 5.93
CA LEU A 45 43.90 20.85 6.78
C LEU A 45 45.04 21.28 5.85
N THR A 46 45.34 22.56 5.78
CA THR A 46 46.37 23.06 4.88
C THR A 46 47.75 22.76 5.46
N GLN A 47 48.58 22.02 4.72
CA GLN A 47 49.98 21.84 5.10
C GLN A 47 50.71 23.20 5.04
N ARG A 48 51.59 23.47 6.01
CA ARG A 48 52.37 24.72 6.08
C ARG A 48 53.26 24.85 4.84
N GLN A 49 52.76 25.53 3.81
CA GLN A 49 53.49 25.74 2.57
C GLN A 49 54.54 26.84 2.79
N ASN A 50 55.79 26.59 2.37
CA ASN A 50 56.82 27.62 2.36
C ASN A 50 56.38 28.73 1.39
N ARG A 51 55.91 29.84 1.96
CA ARG A 51 55.29 30.95 1.23
C ARG A 51 56.26 31.74 0.36
N ILE A 52 57.56 31.54 0.57
CA ILE A 52 58.60 32.13 -0.27
C ILE A 52 58.77 31.20 -1.47
N SER A 53 58.23 31.61 -2.62
CA SER A 53 58.58 30.96 -3.88
C SER A 53 60.06 31.22 -4.14
N ASN A 54 60.87 30.17 -4.08
CA ASN A 54 62.31 30.29 -4.26
C ASN A 54 62.65 30.82 -5.67
N ILE A 55 61.76 30.73 -6.65
CA ILE A 55 62.02 31.04 -8.06
C ILE A 55 62.39 32.52 -8.28
N PRO A 56 61.54 33.52 -7.98
CA PRO A 56 61.90 34.93 -8.18
C PRO A 56 63.06 35.38 -7.28
N PHE A 57 63.20 34.78 -6.08
CA PHE A 57 64.33 35.03 -5.20
C PHE A 57 65.65 34.52 -5.79
N LEU A 58 65.68 33.27 -6.29
CA LEU A 58 66.84 32.68 -6.95
C LEU A 58 67.21 33.43 -8.23
N ILE A 59 66.23 33.85 -9.03
CA ILE A 59 66.48 34.67 -10.23
C ILE A 59 67.13 36.00 -9.84
N GLY A 60 66.62 36.68 -8.80
CA GLY A 60 67.21 37.91 -8.28
C GLY A 60 68.66 37.73 -7.81
N VAL A 61 68.96 36.63 -7.13
CA VAL A 61 70.32 36.29 -6.67
C VAL A 61 71.25 35.97 -7.85
N VAL A 62 70.78 35.21 -8.84
CA VAL A 62 71.56 34.87 -10.04
C VAL A 62 71.87 36.11 -10.87
N ILE A 63 70.92 37.03 -11.02
CA ILE A 63 71.13 38.31 -11.72
C ILE A 63 72.16 39.17 -10.97
N LEU A 64 72.11 39.21 -9.64
CA LEU A 64 73.07 39.95 -8.83
C LEU A 64 74.48 39.37 -8.96
N VAL A 65 74.63 38.08 -8.72
CA VAL A 65 75.95 37.41 -8.74
C VAL A 65 76.52 37.37 -10.16
N GLY A 66 75.72 36.99 -11.15
CA GLY A 66 76.12 36.94 -12.55
C GLY A 66 76.42 38.31 -13.13
N GLY A 67 75.62 39.33 -12.81
CA GLY A 67 75.83 40.70 -13.27
C GLY A 67 77.07 41.37 -12.68
N ILE A 68 77.37 41.10 -11.39
CA ILE A 68 78.60 41.56 -10.76
C ILE A 68 79.81 40.82 -11.34
N LEU A 69 79.77 39.49 -11.42
CA LEU A 69 80.87 38.67 -11.92
C LEU A 69 81.21 39.02 -13.37
N TRP A 70 80.19 39.08 -14.24
CA TRP A 70 80.37 39.39 -15.67
C TRP A 70 80.74 40.86 -15.89
N GLY A 71 80.15 41.78 -15.14
CA GLY A 71 80.46 43.20 -15.24
C GLY A 71 81.90 43.54 -14.80
N VAL A 72 82.41 42.85 -13.77
CA VAL A 72 83.81 42.97 -13.32
C VAL A 72 84.76 42.32 -14.32
N LEU A 73 84.45 41.11 -14.81
CA LEU A 73 85.29 40.40 -15.78
C LEU A 73 85.38 41.12 -17.14
N ALA A 74 84.27 41.69 -17.60
CA ALA A 74 84.19 42.39 -18.88
C ALA A 74 84.59 43.88 -18.82
N GLY A 75 84.93 44.41 -17.62
CA GLY A 75 85.32 45.81 -17.44
C GLY A 75 84.23 46.85 -17.72
N ASN A 76 82.95 46.44 -17.70
CA ASN A 76 81.81 47.27 -18.08
C ASN A 76 81.05 47.77 -16.83
N PRO A 77 81.29 49.01 -16.36
CA PRO A 77 80.67 49.51 -15.13
C PRO A 77 79.14 49.61 -15.24
N LEU A 78 78.61 49.86 -16.43
CA LEU A 78 77.16 49.93 -16.70
C LEU A 78 76.42 48.64 -16.34
N LEU A 79 77.03 47.47 -16.59
CA LEU A 79 76.42 46.17 -16.28
C LEU A 79 76.37 45.92 -14.77
N THR A 80 77.42 46.32 -14.05
CA THR A 80 77.46 46.20 -12.58
C THR A 80 76.42 47.10 -11.91
N SER A 81 76.28 48.34 -12.38
CA SER A 81 75.30 49.29 -11.84
C SER A 81 73.86 48.91 -12.18
N ALA A 82 73.62 48.27 -13.32
CA ALA A 82 72.28 47.82 -13.74
C ALA A 82 71.84 46.51 -13.06
N ALA A 83 72.77 45.64 -12.67
CA ALA A 83 72.46 44.38 -12.01
C ALA A 83 71.82 44.56 -10.62
N ILE A 84 72.26 45.57 -9.87
CA ILE A 84 71.77 45.88 -8.50
C ILE A 84 70.27 46.26 -8.50
N PRO A 85 69.80 47.27 -9.27
CA PRO A 85 68.38 47.62 -9.29
C PRO A 85 67.53 46.50 -9.89
N LEU A 86 68.04 45.75 -10.87
CA LEU A 86 67.31 44.62 -11.45
C LEU A 86 67.10 43.50 -10.42
N SER A 87 68.13 43.15 -9.64
CA SER A 87 68.00 42.21 -8.53
C SER A 87 67.03 42.68 -7.45
N LEU A 88 67.06 43.97 -7.09
CA LEU A 88 66.13 44.57 -6.15
C LEU A 88 64.68 44.42 -6.63
N VAL A 89 64.41 44.65 -7.91
CA VAL A 89 63.06 44.50 -8.50
C VAL A 89 62.58 43.05 -8.39
N PHE A 90 63.42 42.06 -8.70
CA PHE A 90 63.07 40.65 -8.54
C PHE A 90 62.85 40.25 -7.08
N PHE A 91 63.63 40.82 -6.16
CA PHE A 91 63.46 40.61 -4.73
C PHE A 91 62.13 41.19 -4.21
N VAL A 92 61.78 42.42 -4.62
CA VAL A 92 60.49 43.03 -4.30
C VAL A 92 59.33 42.24 -4.90
N LEU A 93 59.48 41.73 -6.13
CA LEU A 93 58.48 40.87 -6.78
C LEU A 93 58.32 39.53 -6.05
N ALA A 94 59.42 38.94 -5.56
CA ALA A 94 59.39 37.70 -4.77
C ALA A 94 58.62 37.90 -3.47
N ILE A 95 58.88 39.01 -2.78
CA ILE A 95 58.17 39.41 -1.57
C ILE A 95 56.69 39.63 -1.88
N PHE A 96 56.35 40.45 -2.88
CA PHE A 96 54.97 40.74 -3.26
C PHE A 96 54.18 39.49 -3.62
N ARG A 97 54.80 38.54 -4.34
CA ARG A 97 54.18 37.26 -4.66
C ARG A 97 53.95 36.40 -3.41
N SER A 98 54.82 36.49 -2.40
CA SER A 98 54.66 35.80 -1.11
C SER A 98 53.47 36.33 -0.30
N PHE A 99 53.08 37.59 -0.49
CA PHE A 99 51.90 38.16 0.17
C PHE A 99 50.58 37.67 -0.45
N LEU A 100 50.58 37.23 -1.71
CA LEU A 100 49.37 36.81 -2.40
C LEU A 100 49.02 35.36 -2.06
N VAL A 101 47.89 35.17 -1.39
CA VAL A 101 47.32 33.85 -1.13
C VAL A 101 45.99 33.71 -1.83
N ARG A 102 45.81 32.58 -2.51
CA ARG A 102 44.58 32.23 -3.19
C ARG A 102 43.84 31.20 -2.36
N ILE A 103 42.60 31.52 -2.01
CA ILE A 103 41.69 30.60 -1.33
C ILE A 103 40.68 30.11 -2.38
N PRO A 104 40.46 28.80 -2.49
CA PRO A 104 39.53 28.25 -3.47
C PRO A 104 38.11 28.78 -3.29
N GLU A 105 37.39 28.91 -4.40
CA GLU A 105 35.97 29.28 -4.36
C GLU A 105 35.13 28.21 -3.65
N GLY A 106 34.12 28.67 -2.91
CA GLY A 106 33.24 27.79 -2.14
C GLY A 106 33.86 27.24 -0.86
N ALA A 107 34.97 27.81 -0.37
CA ALA A 107 35.55 27.50 0.93
C ALA A 107 35.84 28.77 1.76
N TYR A 108 35.80 28.62 3.09
CA TYR A 108 36.28 29.60 4.06
C TYR A 108 37.70 29.26 4.50
N GLY A 109 38.57 30.27 4.57
CA GLY A 109 39.91 30.14 5.12
C GLY A 109 39.98 30.63 6.56
N LEU A 110 40.41 29.76 7.49
CA LEU A 110 40.65 30.13 8.87
C LEU A 110 42.12 30.55 9.05
N LEU A 111 42.32 31.78 9.49
CA LEU A 111 43.66 32.31 9.74
C LEU A 111 44.13 32.12 11.16
N GLN A 112 45.41 31.81 11.27
CA GLN A 112 46.10 31.66 12.54
C GLN A 112 47.39 32.49 12.55
N ARG A 113 47.62 33.20 13.66
CA ARG A 113 48.86 33.91 13.95
C ARG A 113 49.46 33.34 15.23
N GLN A 114 50.64 32.73 15.12
CA GLN A 114 51.36 32.15 16.28
C GLN A 114 50.49 31.24 17.15
N GLY A 115 49.66 30.39 16.53
CA GLY A 115 48.77 29.50 17.27
C GLY A 115 47.40 30.10 17.63
N LYS A 116 47.19 31.41 17.54
CA LYS A 116 45.90 32.06 17.85
C LYS A 116 45.07 32.29 16.60
N TYR A 117 43.77 32.01 16.67
CA TYR A 117 42.80 32.40 15.64
C TYR A 117 42.81 33.92 15.48
N LEU A 118 42.81 34.39 14.23
CA LEU A 118 42.81 35.82 13.90
C LEU A 118 41.47 36.27 13.34
N ARG A 119 41.06 35.66 12.21
CA ARG A 119 39.81 35.95 11.51
C ARG A 119 39.49 34.86 10.50
N THR A 120 38.22 34.79 10.12
CA THR A 120 37.73 34.00 8.99
C THR A 120 37.80 34.85 7.73
N ILE A 121 38.24 34.24 6.64
CA ILE A 121 38.36 34.87 5.34
C ILE A 121 37.47 34.15 4.32
N GLU A 122 36.82 34.92 3.45
CA GLU A 122 36.09 34.39 2.29
C GLU A 122 37.00 34.05 1.11
N SER A 123 36.47 33.24 0.19
CA SER A 123 37.18 32.81 -1.02
C SER A 123 37.65 33.98 -1.89
N GLY A 124 38.80 33.80 -2.53
CA GLY A 124 39.40 34.81 -3.40
C GLY A 124 40.90 34.98 -3.17
N THR A 125 41.49 35.92 -3.91
CA THR A 125 42.90 36.29 -3.73
C THR A 125 42.99 37.35 -2.64
N GLN A 126 43.69 37.03 -1.55
CA GLN A 126 43.90 37.96 -0.45
C GLN A 126 45.38 38.22 -0.20
N ILE A 127 45.67 39.47 0.17
CA ILE A 127 47.01 39.93 0.52
C ILE A 127 47.21 39.68 2.02
N LEU A 128 48.01 38.68 2.37
CA LEU A 128 48.29 38.31 3.75
C LEU A 128 49.78 38.42 4.04
N PRO A 129 50.17 39.00 5.19
CA PRO A 129 51.56 38.99 5.63
C PRO A 129 52.05 37.56 5.93
N PRO A 130 53.33 37.25 5.67
CA PRO A 130 53.90 35.89 5.73
C PRO A 130 53.84 35.24 7.11
N TRP A 131 53.68 36.00 8.19
CA TRP A 131 53.51 35.47 9.56
C TRP A 131 52.12 34.93 9.86
N ILE A 132 51.13 35.17 8.98
CA ILE A 132 49.78 34.66 9.10
C ILE A 132 49.63 33.44 8.21
N VAL A 133 49.27 32.32 8.82
CA VAL A 133 49.14 31.02 8.16
C VAL A 133 47.67 30.67 8.05
N VAL A 134 47.26 30.11 6.90
CA VAL A 134 45.95 29.46 6.76
C VAL A 134 46.06 28.12 7.47
N SER A 135 45.16 27.87 8.40
CA SER A 135 45.19 26.68 9.25
C SER A 135 44.25 25.60 8.72
N HIS A 136 43.01 26.00 8.42
CA HIS A 136 41.95 25.11 7.98
C HIS A 136 41.15 25.77 6.85
N LEU A 137 40.76 24.97 5.86
CA LEU A 137 39.80 25.33 4.83
C LEU A 137 38.52 24.54 5.07
N VAL A 138 37.40 25.25 5.10
CA VAL A 138 36.08 24.66 5.38
C VAL A 138 35.17 24.93 4.20
N THR A 139 34.52 23.90 3.67
CA THR A 139 33.61 24.07 2.55
C THR A 139 32.35 24.87 2.94
N ARG A 140 31.87 25.71 2.02
CA ARG A 140 30.57 26.41 2.09
C ARG A 140 29.47 25.60 1.40
N ARG A 141 29.85 24.54 0.67
CA ARG A 141 28.90 23.74 -0.10
C ARG A 141 27.90 23.06 0.81
N ILE A 142 26.74 22.79 0.23
CA ILE A 142 25.68 22.02 0.88
C ILE A 142 26.14 20.57 0.96
N ILE A 143 26.05 19.97 2.14
CA ILE A 143 26.50 18.61 2.40
C ILE A 143 25.27 17.75 2.76
N PRO A 144 25.03 16.65 2.03
CA PRO A 144 24.07 15.63 2.44
C PRO A 144 24.67 14.73 3.53
N PHE A 145 23.88 14.42 4.54
CA PHE A 145 24.26 13.54 5.65
C PHE A 145 23.14 12.56 5.93
N ASP A 146 23.43 11.26 5.81
CA ASP A 146 22.46 10.21 6.05
C ASP A 146 22.50 9.75 7.51
N VAL A 147 21.32 9.63 8.11
CA VAL A 147 21.14 9.26 9.51
C VAL A 147 20.24 8.02 9.58
N PRO A 148 20.84 6.82 9.70
CA PRO A 148 20.07 5.62 9.96
C PRO A 148 19.71 5.53 11.45
N VAL A 149 18.44 5.27 11.74
CA VAL A 149 17.92 4.97 13.07
C VAL A 149 17.23 3.62 13.03
N ASN A 150 17.90 2.63 13.62
CA ASN A 150 17.36 1.28 13.73
C ASN A 150 16.73 1.07 15.11
N GLU A 151 15.66 0.30 15.16
CA GLU A 151 15.02 -0.14 16.40
C GLU A 151 14.64 1.02 17.35
N ALA A 152 13.91 2.00 16.82
CA ALA A 152 13.27 3.02 17.63
C ALA A 152 11.88 2.51 18.07
N PRO A 153 11.58 2.45 19.39
CA PRO A 153 10.23 2.13 19.83
C PRO A 153 9.28 3.30 19.53
N THR A 154 8.15 2.99 18.90
CA THR A 154 7.04 3.93 18.69
C THR A 154 6.22 4.12 19.98
N GLN A 155 5.18 4.94 19.94
CA GLN A 155 4.24 5.11 21.05
C GLN A 155 3.63 3.77 21.51
N ASP A 156 3.37 2.87 20.55
CA ASP A 156 2.80 1.54 20.78
C ASP A 156 3.85 0.46 21.09
N ASN A 157 5.09 0.88 21.38
CA ASN A 157 6.23 0.00 21.67
C ASN A 157 6.56 -0.98 20.51
N VAL A 158 6.26 -0.61 19.27
CA VAL A 158 6.67 -1.33 18.07
C VAL A 158 8.05 -0.83 17.63
N ARG A 159 8.95 -1.74 17.26
CA ARG A 159 10.33 -1.39 16.87
C ARG A 159 10.38 -1.03 15.39
N SER A 160 10.34 0.26 15.08
CA SER A 160 10.40 0.75 13.69
C SER A 160 11.80 1.19 13.31
N SER A 161 12.11 1.07 12.02
CA SER A 161 13.37 1.56 11.43
C SER A 161 13.08 2.77 10.56
N VAL A 162 13.87 3.82 10.73
CA VAL A 162 13.71 5.10 10.02
C VAL A 162 15.07 5.56 9.49
N GLN A 163 15.07 6.02 8.24
CA GLN A 163 16.22 6.59 7.56
C GLN A 163 15.86 7.97 7.05
N ALA A 164 16.72 8.94 7.32
CA ALA A 164 16.51 10.31 6.92
C ALA A 164 17.81 10.98 6.47
N LEU A 165 17.68 11.79 5.42
CA LEU A 165 18.73 12.59 4.83
C LEU A 165 18.63 14.03 5.35
N VAL A 166 19.67 14.43 6.09
CA VAL A 166 19.83 15.79 6.60
C VAL A 166 20.79 16.54 5.69
N THR A 167 20.33 17.65 5.15
CA THR A 167 21.14 18.53 4.33
C THR A 167 21.52 19.77 5.13
N PHE A 168 22.82 20.02 5.30
CA PHE A 168 23.32 21.15 6.07
C PHE A 168 24.41 21.94 5.34
N THR A 169 24.67 23.15 5.82
CA THR A 169 25.76 24.02 5.39
C THR A 169 26.46 24.60 6.61
N ILE A 170 27.74 24.91 6.48
CA ILE A 170 28.55 25.47 7.57
C ILE A 170 28.41 27.00 7.52
N SER A 171 27.75 27.56 8.53
CA SER A 171 27.50 29.01 8.63
C SER A 171 28.63 29.73 9.34
N ASP A 172 29.15 29.15 10.42
CA ASP A 172 30.29 29.69 11.17
C ASP A 172 31.46 28.68 11.17
N PRO A 173 32.48 28.89 10.31
CA PRO A 173 33.61 27.97 10.23
C PRO A 173 34.51 28.05 11.46
N TYR A 174 34.49 29.14 12.23
CA TYR A 174 35.29 29.25 13.46
C TYR A 174 34.76 28.28 14.52
N ARG A 175 33.44 28.35 14.81
CA ARG A 175 32.81 27.41 15.74
C ARG A 175 33.00 25.98 15.26
N PHE A 176 32.71 25.70 13.99
CA PHE A 176 32.80 24.35 13.44
C PHE A 176 34.16 23.66 13.67
N VAL A 177 35.27 24.37 13.48
CA VAL A 177 36.62 23.78 13.62
C VAL A 177 37.11 23.73 15.06
N TYR A 178 36.76 24.73 15.89
CA TYR A 178 37.32 24.85 17.24
C TYR A 178 36.40 24.32 18.35
N SER A 179 35.09 24.18 18.13
CA SER A 179 34.16 23.65 19.15
C SER A 179 34.23 22.13 19.25
N VAL A 180 34.29 21.47 18.09
CA VAL A 180 34.39 20.01 17.99
C VAL A 180 35.48 19.76 16.97
N SER A 181 36.48 18.94 17.34
CA SER A 181 37.49 18.53 16.37
C SER A 181 36.78 17.94 15.15
N ALA A 182 37.13 18.37 13.94
CA ALA A 182 36.42 17.97 12.72
C ALA A 182 36.29 16.44 12.53
N SER A 183 37.15 15.64 13.18
CA SER A 183 37.08 14.19 13.24
C SER A 183 35.92 13.64 14.07
N ASP A 184 35.51 14.35 15.11
CA ASP A 184 34.53 13.88 16.10
C ASP A 184 33.14 14.47 15.84
N PHE A 185 33.06 15.52 15.00
CA PHE A 185 31.83 16.18 14.64
C PHE A 185 30.82 15.21 14.02
N ASP A 186 31.28 14.29 13.18
CA ASP A 186 30.43 13.27 12.55
C ASP A 186 29.67 12.44 13.60
N GLN A 187 30.39 11.92 14.60
CA GLN A 187 29.80 11.08 15.65
C GLN A 187 28.83 11.86 16.54
N VAL A 188 29.20 13.08 16.94
CA VAL A 188 28.36 13.92 17.79
C VAL A 188 27.10 14.36 17.04
N PHE A 189 27.24 14.77 15.78
CA PHE A 189 26.11 15.17 14.94
C PHE A 189 25.20 13.98 14.62
N GLN A 190 25.77 12.81 14.29
CA GLN A 190 25.02 11.57 14.09
C GLN A 190 24.22 11.21 15.34
N ALA A 191 24.84 11.23 16.52
CA ALA A 191 24.16 10.93 17.77
C ALA A 191 23.03 11.94 18.09
N ALA A 192 23.25 13.24 17.83
CA ALA A 192 22.22 14.26 18.00
C ALA A 192 21.03 14.06 17.06
N CYS A 193 21.29 13.78 15.77
CA CYS A 193 20.26 13.45 14.79
C CYS A 193 19.49 12.19 15.18
N GLN A 194 20.19 11.12 15.54
CA GLN A 194 19.57 9.85 15.97
C GLN A 194 18.72 10.02 17.21
N ASN A 195 19.19 10.77 18.21
CA ASN A 195 18.41 11.05 19.42
C ASN A 195 17.15 11.84 19.12
N THR A 196 17.25 12.86 18.25
CA THR A 196 16.11 13.70 17.86
C THR A 196 15.09 12.89 17.06
N MET A 197 15.53 12.10 16.09
CA MET A 197 14.66 11.20 15.32
C MET A 197 13.99 10.15 16.22
N ARG A 198 14.74 9.56 17.16
CA ARG A 198 14.20 8.58 18.11
C ARG A 198 13.18 9.20 19.06
N ALA A 199 13.35 10.48 19.43
CA ALA A 199 12.37 11.22 20.22
C ALA A 199 11.07 11.47 19.42
N MET A 200 11.18 11.85 18.14
CA MET A 200 10.03 11.98 17.25
C MET A 200 9.29 10.66 17.08
N VAL A 201 9.99 9.57 16.75
CA VAL A 201 9.37 8.26 16.48
C VAL A 201 8.58 7.77 17.70
N ARG A 202 9.02 8.09 18.92
CA ARG A 202 8.30 7.76 20.16
C ARG A 202 6.96 8.49 20.33
N GLN A 203 6.79 9.65 19.70
CA GLN A 203 5.55 10.43 19.77
C GLN A 203 4.50 9.99 18.76
N ILE A 204 4.89 9.13 17.81
CA ILE A 204 4.06 8.73 16.67
C ILE A 204 3.57 7.30 16.87
N SER A 205 2.33 7.04 16.46
CA SER A 205 1.73 5.71 16.46
C SER A 205 2.37 4.81 15.41
N SER A 206 2.37 3.49 15.62
CA SER A 206 3.02 2.55 14.69
C SER A 206 2.44 2.60 13.27
N ASP A 207 1.17 2.96 13.12
CA ASP A 207 0.47 3.00 11.84
C ASP A 207 0.77 4.28 11.05
N GLU A 208 1.05 5.37 11.75
CA GLU A 208 1.41 6.67 11.14
C GLU A 208 2.88 6.75 10.73
N VAL A 209 3.73 5.81 11.14
CA VAL A 209 5.16 5.77 10.75
C VAL A 209 5.33 5.84 9.24
N ASN A 210 4.47 5.17 8.47
CA ASN A 210 4.54 5.19 7.00
C ASN A 210 4.19 6.57 6.39
N ASN A 211 3.42 7.40 7.11
CA ASN A 211 3.03 8.73 6.67
C ASN A 211 4.13 9.78 6.88
N LEU A 212 5.12 9.49 7.73
CA LEU A 212 6.23 10.40 8.04
C LEU A 212 6.99 10.87 6.80
N THR A 213 7.14 10.01 5.80
CA THR A 213 7.80 10.34 4.52
C THR A 213 7.10 11.49 3.78
N ARG A 214 5.80 11.70 4.01
CA ARG A 214 5.00 12.76 3.36
C ARG A 214 4.77 13.96 4.26
N GLN A 215 5.05 13.85 5.55
CA GLN A 215 4.75 14.88 6.53
C GLN A 215 5.81 16.00 6.53
N ASP A 216 5.38 17.24 6.79
CA ASP A 216 6.27 18.38 6.89
C ASP A 216 7.24 18.23 8.07
N THR A 217 8.53 18.23 7.74
CA THR A 217 9.63 18.00 8.69
C THR A 217 10.13 19.30 9.36
N ALA A 218 9.25 20.31 9.47
CA ALA A 218 9.63 21.64 9.94
C ALA A 218 10.07 21.65 11.40
N GLU A 219 9.37 20.90 12.26
CA GLU A 219 9.68 20.77 13.68
C GLU A 219 11.04 20.09 13.90
N LEU A 220 11.31 18.98 13.21
CA LEU A 220 12.63 18.33 13.26
C LEU A 220 13.75 19.26 12.81
N ARG A 221 13.52 20.02 11.74
CA ARG A 221 14.51 21.00 11.26
C ARG A 221 14.81 22.03 12.34
N GLU A 222 13.80 22.50 13.07
CA GLU A 222 13.98 23.49 14.14
C GLU A 222 14.73 22.91 15.34
N VAL A 223 14.30 21.77 15.86
CA VAL A 223 14.96 21.10 16.99
C VAL A 223 16.42 20.80 16.67
N LEU A 224 16.68 20.27 15.47
CA LEU A 224 18.02 19.91 15.04
C LEU A 224 18.87 21.16 14.75
N SER A 225 18.26 22.25 14.23
CA SER A 225 18.95 23.53 14.03
C SER A 225 19.38 24.15 15.35
N ASN A 226 18.53 24.09 16.39
CA ASN A 226 18.85 24.60 17.72
C ASN A 226 19.98 23.77 18.36
N ALA A 227 19.99 22.45 18.13
CA ALA A 227 21.08 21.57 18.59
C ALA A 227 22.39 21.78 17.82
N SER A 228 22.33 22.19 16.55
CA SER A 228 23.51 22.36 15.67
C SER A 228 24.12 23.76 15.69
N GLU A 229 23.39 24.77 16.16
CA GLU A 229 23.83 26.17 16.23
C GLU A 229 25.12 26.40 17.05
N PRO A 230 25.34 25.75 18.21
CA PRO A 230 26.60 25.87 18.95
C PRO A 230 27.82 25.44 18.14
N TYR A 231 27.63 24.50 17.20
CA TYR A 231 28.67 23.95 16.34
C TYR A 231 28.86 24.74 15.03
N GLY A 232 28.09 25.83 14.82
CA GLY A 232 28.20 26.65 13.61
C GLY A 232 27.61 26.01 12.35
N VAL A 233 26.78 24.97 12.50
CA VAL A 233 26.14 24.25 11.40
C VAL A 233 24.68 24.69 11.27
N LYS A 234 24.29 25.05 10.05
CA LYS A 234 22.92 25.44 9.70
C LYS A 234 22.26 24.35 8.88
N ILE A 235 21.09 23.91 9.33
CA ILE A 235 20.33 22.84 8.69
C ILE A 235 19.40 23.46 7.66
N MET A 236 19.52 22.99 6.41
CA MET A 236 18.72 23.49 5.30
C MET A 236 17.42 22.71 5.17
N LYS A 237 17.52 21.38 5.09
CA LYS A 237 16.37 20.49 4.91
C LYS A 237 16.62 19.16 5.59
N VAL A 238 15.55 18.57 6.10
CA VAL A 238 15.52 17.18 6.57
C VAL A 238 14.48 16.47 5.72
N ASN A 239 14.86 15.37 5.07
CA ASN A 239 13.95 14.51 4.31
C ASN A 239 13.98 13.12 4.92
N ILE A 240 12.82 12.56 5.26
CA ILE A 240 12.71 11.15 5.65
C ILE A 240 12.64 10.33 4.37
N ILE A 241 13.62 9.45 4.14
CA ILE A 241 13.69 8.61 2.93
C ILE A 241 12.78 7.39 3.11
N TYR A 242 12.89 6.75 4.26
CA TYR A 242 12.24 5.48 4.54
C TYR A 242 11.85 5.41 6.02
N ALA A 243 10.63 4.97 6.29
CA ALA A 243 10.13 4.72 7.64
C ALA A 243 9.15 3.57 7.55
N GLN A 244 9.50 2.40 8.13
CA GLN A 244 8.59 1.27 8.17
C GLN A 244 8.65 0.54 9.52
N PRO A 245 7.50 0.09 10.03
CA PRO A 245 7.45 -0.87 11.13
C PRO A 245 8.01 -2.24 10.69
N PRO A 246 8.34 -3.13 11.64
CA PRO A 246 8.93 -4.43 11.31
C PRO A 246 7.90 -5.30 10.59
N VAL A 247 8.38 -6.14 9.65
CA VAL A 247 7.54 -6.95 8.76
C VAL A 247 6.55 -7.86 9.51
N ASP A 248 6.92 -8.34 10.69
CA ASP A 248 6.08 -9.20 11.51
C ASP A 248 4.84 -8.46 12.05
N PHE A 249 4.99 -7.18 12.39
CA PHE A 249 3.88 -6.35 12.84
C PHE A 249 2.90 -6.08 11.69
N VAL A 250 3.41 -5.72 10.51
CA VAL A 250 2.60 -5.48 9.30
C VAL A 250 1.80 -6.73 8.93
N ARG A 251 2.44 -7.91 8.92
CA ARG A 251 1.76 -9.18 8.68
C ARG A 251 0.66 -9.46 9.70
N SER A 252 0.87 -9.13 10.96
CA SER A 252 -0.13 -9.31 12.01
C SER A 252 -1.33 -8.35 11.84
N GLN A 253 -1.08 -7.10 11.44
CA GLN A 253 -2.12 -6.11 11.12
C GLN A 253 -2.95 -6.57 9.91
N GLU A 254 -2.29 -6.99 8.83
CA GLU A 254 -2.95 -7.53 7.64
C GLU A 254 -3.79 -8.77 7.98
N ALA A 255 -3.26 -9.70 8.77
CA ALA A 255 -4.01 -10.88 9.22
C ALA A 255 -5.23 -10.51 10.07
N ARG A 256 -5.13 -9.51 10.96
CA ARG A 256 -6.26 -9.00 11.73
C ARG A 256 -7.31 -8.35 10.84
N GLN A 257 -6.90 -7.54 9.88
CA GLN A 257 -7.80 -6.87 8.94
C GLN A 257 -8.53 -7.89 8.07
N LEU A 258 -7.81 -8.90 7.55
CA LEU A 258 -8.42 -10.00 6.80
C LEU A 258 -9.40 -10.81 7.66
N ALA A 259 -9.06 -11.09 8.92
CA ALA A 259 -9.97 -11.77 9.84
C ALA A 259 -11.24 -10.95 10.12
N MET A 260 -11.13 -9.63 10.27
CA MET A 260 -12.30 -8.75 10.41
C MET A 260 -13.16 -8.74 9.16
N LEU A 261 -12.56 -8.65 7.97
CA LEU A 261 -13.30 -8.71 6.71
C LEU A 261 -14.03 -10.05 6.55
N GLN A 262 -13.37 -11.16 6.88
CA GLN A 262 -14.00 -12.49 6.88
C GLN A 262 -15.18 -12.58 7.86
N GLN A 263 -15.07 -11.98 9.05
CA GLN A 263 -16.19 -11.94 10.00
C GLN A 263 -17.36 -11.12 9.47
N VAL A 264 -17.11 -9.99 8.83
CA VAL A 264 -18.15 -9.17 8.19
C VAL A 264 -18.84 -9.95 7.06
N GLU A 265 -18.07 -10.58 6.18
CA GLU A 265 -18.60 -11.41 5.09
C GLU A 265 -19.44 -12.58 5.63
N GLN A 266 -18.99 -13.25 6.70
CA GLN A 266 -19.76 -14.31 7.35
C GLN A 266 -21.06 -13.79 7.97
N ALA A 267 -21.03 -12.63 8.62
CA ALA A 267 -22.21 -12.00 9.20
C ALA A 267 -23.22 -11.61 8.10
N GLU A 268 -22.76 -11.09 6.97
CA GLU A 268 -23.61 -10.80 5.81
C GLU A 268 -24.23 -12.07 5.23
N GLN A 269 -23.45 -13.13 5.06
CA GLN A 269 -23.97 -14.43 4.59
C GLN A 269 -25.03 -14.99 5.53
N GLN A 270 -24.80 -14.93 6.84
CA GLN A 270 -25.79 -15.35 7.84
C GLN A 270 -27.06 -14.52 7.76
N ALA A 271 -26.94 -13.19 7.67
CA ALA A 271 -28.09 -12.29 7.51
C ALA A 271 -28.87 -12.60 6.23
N LEU A 272 -28.19 -12.89 5.12
CA LEU A 272 -28.83 -13.30 3.86
C LEU A 272 -29.56 -14.64 4.00
N THR A 273 -28.97 -15.63 4.68
CA THR A 273 -29.64 -16.92 4.91
C THR A 273 -30.86 -16.79 5.80
N GLN A 274 -30.80 -15.97 6.85
CA GLN A 274 -31.95 -15.68 7.72
C GLN A 274 -33.07 -15.00 6.93
N ARG A 275 -32.76 -13.99 6.11
CA ARG A 275 -33.75 -13.36 5.22
C ARG A 275 -34.41 -14.36 4.29
N LYS A 276 -33.62 -15.23 3.65
CA LYS A 276 -34.17 -16.30 2.79
C LYS A 276 -35.08 -17.25 3.55
N GLN A 277 -34.74 -17.60 4.79
CA GLN A 277 -35.58 -18.45 5.64
C GLN A 277 -36.88 -17.74 6.02
N THR A 278 -36.81 -16.47 6.45
CA THR A 278 -38.01 -15.70 6.79
C THR A 278 -38.92 -15.50 5.58
N ASP A 279 -38.35 -15.26 4.40
CA ASP A 279 -39.10 -15.10 3.16
C ASP A 279 -39.75 -16.43 2.75
N ALA A 280 -39.03 -17.55 2.87
CA ALA A 280 -39.56 -18.88 2.61
C ALA A 280 -40.68 -19.26 3.59
N GLU A 281 -40.53 -18.94 4.88
CA GLU A 281 -41.58 -19.13 5.88
C GLU A 281 -42.80 -18.25 5.60
N ALA A 282 -42.61 -17.00 5.20
CA ALA A 282 -43.69 -16.10 4.83
C ALA A 282 -44.47 -16.64 3.61
N LEU A 283 -43.76 -17.11 2.58
CA LEU A 283 -44.36 -17.75 1.40
C LEU A 283 -45.10 -19.04 1.77
N ALA A 284 -44.53 -19.88 2.64
CA ALA A 284 -45.18 -21.10 3.10
C ALA A 284 -46.47 -20.80 3.89
N ARG A 285 -46.44 -19.79 4.78
CA ARG A 285 -47.65 -19.33 5.51
C ARG A 285 -48.71 -18.83 4.54
N GLN A 286 -48.34 -18.04 3.53
CA GLN A 286 -49.26 -17.58 2.50
C GLN A 286 -49.85 -18.76 1.70
N ALA A 287 -49.06 -19.77 1.35
CA ALA A 287 -49.53 -20.95 0.65
C ALA A 287 -50.53 -21.77 1.49
N VAL A 288 -50.31 -21.89 2.81
CA VAL A 288 -51.25 -22.57 3.73
C VAL A 288 -52.55 -21.78 3.84
N ILE A 289 -52.49 -20.47 4.02
CA ILE A 289 -53.68 -19.61 4.06
C ILE A 289 -54.48 -19.75 2.76
N ALA A 290 -53.81 -19.63 1.61
CA ALA A 290 -54.45 -19.78 0.31
C ALA A 290 -55.08 -21.18 0.12
N ARG A 291 -54.47 -22.24 0.67
CA ARG A 291 -55.06 -23.58 0.65
C ARG A 291 -56.31 -23.68 1.52
N VAL A 292 -56.26 -23.13 2.74
CA VAL A 292 -57.42 -23.10 3.65
C VAL A 292 -58.56 -22.27 3.06
N GLU A 293 -58.24 -21.15 2.40
CA GLU A 293 -59.23 -20.34 1.68
C GLU A 293 -59.88 -21.12 0.54
N ARG A 294 -59.08 -21.82 -0.29
CA ARG A 294 -59.62 -22.71 -1.33
C ARG A 294 -60.52 -23.81 -0.76
N GLU A 295 -60.10 -24.49 0.30
CA GLU A 295 -60.92 -25.53 0.94
C GLU A 295 -62.24 -24.96 1.50
N ARG A 296 -62.22 -23.73 2.04
CA ARG A 296 -63.43 -23.03 2.48
C ARG A 296 -64.35 -22.68 1.31
N GLU A 297 -63.80 -22.16 0.22
CA GLU A 297 -64.56 -21.86 -0.99
C GLU A 297 -65.20 -23.13 -1.57
N GLU A 298 -64.45 -24.23 -1.65
CA GLU A 298 -64.96 -25.53 -2.10
C GLU A 298 -66.10 -26.05 -1.21
N LEU A 299 -65.95 -25.98 0.11
CA LEU A 299 -67.00 -26.39 1.05
C LEU A 299 -68.25 -25.50 0.93
N GLN A 300 -68.08 -24.18 0.79
CA GLN A 300 -69.20 -23.28 0.56
C GLN A 300 -69.96 -23.62 -0.72
N LEU A 301 -69.23 -23.90 -1.81
CA LEU A 301 -69.84 -24.35 -3.06
C LEU A 301 -70.58 -25.67 -2.89
N GLN A 302 -70.04 -26.64 -2.13
CA GLN A 302 -70.72 -27.91 -1.85
C GLN A 302 -72.00 -27.71 -1.04
N ILE A 303 -71.98 -26.85 -0.01
CA ILE A 303 -73.17 -26.51 0.79
C ILE A 303 -74.22 -25.87 -0.10
N GLN A 304 -73.82 -24.89 -0.91
CA GLN A 304 -74.73 -24.21 -1.83
C GLN A 304 -75.32 -25.19 -2.86
N GLN A 305 -74.51 -26.10 -3.40
CA GLN A 305 -75.01 -27.16 -4.29
C GLN A 305 -75.98 -28.10 -3.58
N ALA A 306 -75.72 -28.46 -2.32
CA ALA A 306 -76.61 -29.31 -1.53
C ALA A 306 -77.94 -28.61 -1.21
N GLU A 307 -77.93 -27.32 -0.89
CA GLU A 307 -79.13 -26.50 -0.70
C GLU A 307 -79.94 -26.37 -2.00
N MET A 308 -79.26 -26.10 -3.12
CA MET A 308 -79.90 -26.09 -4.44
C MET A 308 -80.53 -27.44 -4.77
N ARG A 309 -79.85 -28.55 -4.48
CA ARG A 309 -80.40 -29.90 -4.67
C ARG A 309 -81.65 -30.13 -3.79
N LYS A 310 -81.62 -29.71 -2.52
CA LYS A 310 -82.79 -29.80 -1.63
C LYS A 310 -83.97 -29.01 -2.20
N HIS A 311 -83.75 -27.78 -2.61
CA HIS A 311 -84.80 -26.95 -3.21
C HIS A 311 -85.36 -27.56 -4.49
N VAL A 312 -84.53 -28.15 -5.36
CA VAL A 312 -85.02 -28.86 -6.54
C VAL A 312 -85.90 -30.05 -6.12
N THR A 313 -85.47 -30.86 -5.14
CA THR A 313 -86.28 -32.00 -4.68
C THR A 313 -87.60 -31.59 -4.01
N GLU A 314 -87.62 -30.48 -3.28
CA GLU A 314 -88.85 -29.92 -2.69
C GLU A 314 -89.82 -29.46 -3.77
N LEU A 315 -89.32 -28.72 -4.78
CA LEU A 315 -90.12 -28.29 -5.92
C LEU A 315 -90.64 -29.49 -6.73
N GLU A 316 -89.82 -30.52 -6.94
CA GLU A 316 -90.26 -31.77 -7.59
C GLU A 316 -91.35 -32.47 -6.78
N ALA A 317 -91.24 -32.53 -5.46
CA ALA A 317 -92.27 -33.10 -4.59
C ALA A 317 -93.58 -32.29 -4.65
N GLU A 318 -93.53 -30.96 -4.61
CA GLU A 318 -94.71 -30.09 -4.78
C GLU A 318 -95.39 -30.28 -6.14
N VAL A 319 -94.59 -30.39 -7.21
CA VAL A 319 -95.10 -30.66 -8.56
C VAL A 319 -95.79 -32.02 -8.62
N GLU A 320 -95.22 -33.05 -7.98
CA GLU A 320 -95.84 -34.38 -7.90
C GLU A 320 -97.11 -34.39 -7.04
N GLU A 321 -97.16 -33.66 -5.92
CA GLU A 321 -98.38 -33.50 -5.13
C GLU A 321 -99.51 -32.82 -5.94
N LEU A 322 -99.18 -31.73 -6.64
CA LEU A 322 -100.12 -31.04 -7.53
C LEU A 322 -100.57 -31.94 -8.69
N ARG A 323 -99.66 -32.76 -9.23
CA ARG A 323 -99.96 -33.73 -10.29
C ARG A 323 -100.94 -34.79 -9.78
N LEU A 324 -100.68 -35.37 -8.61
CA LEU A 324 -101.55 -36.36 -7.96
C LEU A 324 -102.92 -35.76 -7.60
N ALA A 325 -102.97 -34.55 -7.05
CA ALA A 325 -104.21 -33.85 -6.74
C ALA A 325 -105.06 -33.60 -7.99
N LYS A 326 -104.45 -33.12 -9.10
CA LYS A 326 -105.14 -32.96 -10.40
C LYS A 326 -105.58 -34.30 -10.99
N LEU A 327 -104.79 -35.35 -10.81
CA LEU A 327 -105.15 -36.70 -11.27
C LEU A 327 -106.36 -37.23 -10.48
N GLN A 328 -106.38 -37.01 -9.17
CA GLN A 328 -107.49 -37.38 -8.30
C GLN A 328 -108.77 -36.59 -8.59
N GLU A 329 -108.67 -35.29 -8.87
CA GLU A 329 -109.79 -34.47 -9.34
C GLU A 329 -110.36 -35.01 -10.68
N ARG A 330 -109.47 -35.35 -11.63
CA ARG A 330 -109.87 -35.96 -12.92
C ARG A 330 -110.57 -37.31 -12.72
N LEU A 331 -110.07 -38.16 -11.84
CA LEU A 331 -110.69 -39.45 -11.50
C LEU A 331 -112.09 -39.30 -10.88
N GLN A 332 -112.31 -38.27 -10.05
CA GLN A 332 -113.65 -37.99 -9.49
C GLN A 332 -114.64 -37.49 -10.54
N LYS A 333 -114.19 -36.71 -11.53
CA LYS A 333 -115.04 -36.06 -12.53
C LYS A 333 -115.35 -36.94 -13.76
N TYR A 334 -114.48 -37.89 -14.11
CA TYR A 334 -114.62 -38.73 -15.31
C TYR A 334 -114.25 -40.21 -15.05
N ARG A 335 -115.18 -40.99 -14.49
CA ARG A 335 -114.94 -42.41 -14.10
C ARG A 335 -114.61 -43.34 -15.28
N GLN A 336 -115.09 -43.06 -16.49
CA GLN A 336 -114.85 -43.88 -17.69
C GLN A 336 -113.51 -43.54 -18.41
N ALA A 337 -112.86 -42.42 -18.09
CA ALA A 337 -111.56 -42.05 -18.70
C ALA A 337 -110.35 -42.69 -17.99
N ALA A 338 -110.54 -43.15 -16.75
CA ALA A 338 -109.48 -43.72 -15.89
C ALA A 338 -108.84 -45.00 -16.45
N GLU A 339 -109.62 -45.86 -17.11
CA GLU A 339 -109.14 -47.15 -17.63
C GLU A 339 -108.14 -46.99 -18.78
N TRP A 340 -108.32 -45.97 -19.62
CA TRP A 340 -107.43 -45.67 -20.75
C TRP A 340 -106.13 -44.97 -20.31
N GLU A 341 -106.19 -44.11 -19.30
CA GLU A 341 -105.02 -43.41 -18.76
C GLU A 341 -104.14 -44.33 -17.91
N TRP A 342 -104.74 -45.29 -17.19
CA TRP A 342 -104.03 -46.38 -16.51
C TRP A 342 -103.19 -47.24 -17.48
N ALA A 343 -103.76 -47.60 -18.64
CA ALA A 343 -103.04 -48.30 -19.69
C ALA A 343 -101.89 -47.44 -20.30
N GLY A 344 -102.09 -46.12 -20.39
CA GLY A 344 -101.09 -45.16 -20.84
C GLY A 344 -99.90 -44.98 -19.88
N GLU A 345 -100.17 -44.85 -18.57
CA GLU A 345 -99.13 -44.80 -17.52
C GLU A 345 -98.37 -46.12 -17.43
N GLN A 346 -99.02 -47.29 -17.59
CA GLN A 346 -98.29 -48.56 -17.66
C GLN A 346 -97.33 -48.62 -18.86
N LEU A 347 -97.72 -48.07 -20.01
CA LEU A 347 -96.84 -47.94 -21.18
C LEU A 347 -95.72 -46.91 -20.95
N GLY A 348 -95.99 -45.83 -20.21
CA GLY A 348 -95.02 -44.82 -19.80
C GLY A 348 -93.97 -45.35 -18.82
N VAL A 349 -94.41 -46.07 -17.78
CA VAL A 349 -93.55 -46.79 -16.83
C VAL A 349 -92.79 -47.91 -17.54
N ALA A 350 -93.43 -48.67 -18.44
CA ALA A 350 -92.74 -49.67 -19.25
C ALA A 350 -91.68 -49.03 -20.17
N ARG A 351 -91.94 -47.84 -20.74
CA ARG A 351 -90.96 -47.09 -21.54
C ARG A 351 -89.83 -46.53 -20.69
N GLY A 352 -90.14 -46.01 -19.49
CA GLY A 352 -89.15 -45.52 -18.52
C GLY A 352 -88.27 -46.65 -17.97
N LEU A 353 -88.86 -47.81 -17.70
CA LEU A 353 -88.15 -49.02 -17.31
C LEU A 353 -87.32 -49.56 -18.48
N ALA A 354 -87.86 -49.58 -19.71
CA ALA A 354 -87.12 -50.00 -20.91
C ALA A 354 -85.99 -49.02 -21.30
N SER A 355 -86.12 -47.71 -20.99
CA SER A 355 -85.05 -46.74 -21.19
C SER A 355 -84.02 -46.73 -20.06
N ASN A 356 -84.42 -47.00 -18.81
CA ASN A 356 -83.52 -47.12 -17.66
C ASN A 356 -82.86 -48.50 -17.53
N THR A 357 -83.28 -49.52 -18.30
CA THR A 357 -82.62 -50.83 -18.34
C THR A 357 -81.20 -50.83 -18.93
N HIS A 358 -80.63 -49.68 -19.30
CA HIS A 358 -79.19 -49.56 -19.53
C HIS A 358 -78.37 -49.24 -18.27
N ALA A 359 -79.00 -49.10 -17.11
CA ALA A 359 -78.31 -48.86 -15.84
C ALA A 359 -78.78 -49.83 -14.76
N VAL A 360 -78.06 -50.95 -14.61
CA VAL A 360 -77.58 -51.58 -13.35
C VAL A 360 -77.39 -53.09 -13.55
N VAL A 361 -76.16 -53.50 -13.86
CA VAL A 361 -75.50 -54.70 -13.30
C VAL A 361 -74.00 -54.39 -13.21
N GLN A 362 -73.60 -53.69 -12.16
CA GLN A 362 -72.28 -53.91 -11.56
C GLN A 362 -72.41 -53.72 -10.06
N VAL A 363 -73.08 -54.67 -9.40
CA VAL A 363 -73.01 -54.84 -7.95
C VAL A 363 -72.17 -56.07 -7.70
N GLY A 364 -71.05 -55.86 -7.02
CA GLY A 364 -70.25 -56.93 -6.43
C GLY A 364 -69.11 -57.47 -7.29
N SER A 365 -68.10 -56.65 -7.56
CA SER A 365 -66.68 -57.00 -7.35
C SER A 365 -65.83 -55.78 -7.75
N GLY A 366 -64.97 -55.35 -6.82
CA GLY A 366 -64.08 -54.18 -6.88
C GLY A 366 -63.95 -53.46 -8.23
N GLY A 367 -64.67 -52.34 -8.38
CA GLY A 367 -64.39 -51.35 -9.43
C GLY A 367 -63.24 -50.46 -8.93
N ALA A 368 -62.03 -50.62 -9.44
CA ALA A 368 -61.63 -50.05 -10.73
C ALA A 368 -61.57 -48.51 -10.77
N THR A 369 -61.44 -47.84 -9.63
CA THR A 369 -60.58 -46.64 -9.55
C THR A 369 -59.09 -47.01 -9.47
N ASP A 370 -58.80 -48.28 -9.15
CA ASP A 370 -57.44 -48.79 -9.01
C ASP A 370 -56.77 -49.15 -10.34
N ILE A 371 -57.48 -49.30 -11.46
CA ILE A 371 -56.84 -49.72 -12.72
C ILE A 371 -56.14 -48.55 -13.41
N ALA A 372 -56.74 -47.35 -13.42
CA ALA A 372 -56.08 -46.15 -13.93
C ALA A 372 -54.92 -45.71 -13.03
N HIS A 373 -55.08 -45.83 -11.71
CA HIS A 373 -54.01 -45.59 -10.75
C HIS A 373 -52.92 -46.68 -10.76
N ALA A 374 -53.25 -47.96 -10.99
CA ALA A 374 -52.28 -49.05 -11.08
C ALA A 374 -51.51 -49.06 -12.41
N PHE A 375 -52.10 -48.61 -13.52
CA PHE A 375 -51.34 -48.38 -14.76
C PHE A 375 -50.35 -47.22 -14.60
N LEU A 376 -50.76 -46.12 -13.94
CA LEU A 376 -49.86 -45.00 -13.62
C LEU A 376 -48.78 -45.38 -12.59
N LEU A 377 -49.11 -46.21 -11.59
CA LEU A 377 -48.12 -46.70 -10.61
C LEU A 377 -47.15 -47.74 -11.22
N LYS A 378 -47.60 -48.55 -12.18
CA LYS A 378 -46.75 -49.53 -12.88
C LYS A 378 -45.67 -48.84 -13.73
N ASP A 379 -46.01 -47.75 -14.41
CA ASP A 379 -45.02 -46.96 -15.16
C ASP A 379 -44.02 -46.26 -14.21
N ILE A 380 -44.49 -45.74 -13.06
CA ILE A 380 -43.63 -45.09 -12.06
C ILE A 380 -42.74 -46.11 -11.31
N LEU A 381 -43.17 -47.36 -11.15
CA LEU A 381 -42.37 -48.43 -10.53
C LEU A 381 -41.41 -49.12 -11.53
N GLN A 382 -41.76 -49.26 -12.82
CA GLN A 382 -40.82 -49.76 -13.84
C GLN A 382 -39.66 -48.78 -14.11
N GLU A 383 -39.86 -47.48 -13.89
CA GLU A 383 -38.80 -46.47 -13.99
C GLU A 383 -37.85 -46.45 -12.78
N LYS A 384 -38.27 -47.02 -11.62
CA LYS A 384 -37.44 -47.11 -10.41
C LYS A 384 -36.57 -48.37 -10.34
N ASP A 385 -36.99 -49.50 -10.93
CA ASP A 385 -36.21 -50.75 -10.93
C ASP A 385 -35.14 -50.82 -12.05
N THR A 386 -35.08 -49.82 -12.95
CA THR A 386 -34.08 -49.76 -14.03
C THR A 386 -32.95 -48.75 -13.80
N GLN A 387 -32.98 -47.93 -12.73
CA GLN A 387 -31.91 -46.98 -12.43
C GLN A 387 -31.01 -47.34 -11.23
N ASP A 388 -31.31 -48.41 -10.48
CA ASP A 388 -30.51 -48.76 -9.28
C ASP A 388 -29.52 -49.94 -9.47
N ASN A 389 -29.25 -50.41 -10.70
CA ASN A 389 -28.15 -51.37 -10.88
C ASN A 389 -27.57 -51.43 -12.30
N THR A 390 -26.70 -50.48 -12.65
CA THR A 390 -25.52 -50.70 -13.53
C THR A 390 -24.56 -49.50 -13.51
N ARG A 391 -23.78 -49.39 -12.44
CA ARG A 391 -22.31 -49.25 -12.57
C ARG A 391 -21.84 -50.66 -13.01
N THR A 392 -21.05 -50.96 -14.04
CA THR A 392 -19.70 -50.51 -14.47
C THR A 392 -19.40 -51.41 -15.71
N ALA A 393 -18.97 -51.00 -16.92
CA ALA A 393 -17.61 -50.65 -17.38
C ALA A 393 -17.63 -50.52 -18.94
N THR A 394 -17.19 -49.41 -19.58
CA THR A 394 -15.91 -49.18 -20.33
C THR A 394 -15.84 -49.83 -21.75
N PRO A 395 -15.26 -49.29 -22.88
CA PRO A 395 -14.26 -48.20 -23.07
C PRO A 395 -14.45 -47.17 -24.25
N THR A 396 -13.64 -46.09 -24.18
CA THR A 396 -12.97 -45.28 -25.25
C THR A 396 -13.70 -44.76 -26.51
N ARG A 397 -13.56 -43.45 -26.81
CA ARG A 397 -12.63 -42.89 -27.85
C ARG A 397 -13.05 -41.49 -28.38
N LYS A 398 -12.11 -40.52 -28.33
CA LYS A 398 -11.94 -39.28 -29.15
C LYS A 398 -13.08 -38.23 -29.09
N THR A 399 -12.90 -36.91 -29.10
CA THR A 399 -11.78 -35.97 -29.28
C THR A 399 -12.32 -34.58 -28.95
N SER A 400 -11.60 -33.78 -28.15
CA SER A 400 -11.82 -32.33 -28.06
C SER A 400 -11.07 -31.62 -29.21
N PRO A 401 -11.56 -30.48 -29.70
CA PRO A 401 -10.72 -29.52 -30.40
C PRO A 401 -10.45 -28.27 -29.53
N LYS A 402 -9.18 -27.84 -29.58
CA LYS A 402 -8.67 -26.44 -29.58
C LYS A 402 -8.96 -25.55 -28.34
N SER A 403 -8.03 -24.75 -27.81
CA SER A 403 -6.78 -24.19 -28.35
C SER A 403 -5.94 -23.56 -27.22
N GLN A 404 -4.62 -23.57 -27.44
CA GLN A 404 -3.64 -22.51 -27.14
C GLN A 404 -3.25 -22.25 -25.68
N GLN A 405 -2.02 -22.65 -25.27
CA GLN A 405 -0.73 -21.94 -25.44
C GLN A 405 -0.60 -20.79 -24.41
N THR A 406 0.49 -20.57 -23.68
CA THR A 406 1.88 -21.08 -23.72
C THR A 406 2.61 -20.53 -22.49
N ASN A 407 3.63 -21.28 -22.08
CA ASN A 407 4.93 -20.85 -21.55
C ASN A 407 4.97 -20.19 -20.17
N GLU A 408 5.61 -20.87 -19.23
CA GLU A 408 7.08 -20.94 -19.07
C GLU A 408 7.62 -19.62 -18.54
N SER A 409 8.07 -19.74 -17.29
CA SER A 409 9.17 -19.01 -16.67
C SER A 409 10.32 -18.64 -17.60
#